data_AF-A0A6N9QC90-F1
#
_entry.id   AF-A0A6N9QC90-F1
#
_cell.length_a   1.000
_cell.length_b   1.000
_cell.length_c   1.000
_cell.angle_alpha   90.00
_cell.angle_beta   90.00
_cell.angle_gamma   90.00
#
_symmetry.space_group_name_H-M   'P 1'
#
loop_
_entity.id
_entity.type
_entity.pdbx_description
1 polymer ?
#
loop_
_entity_poly.entity_id
_entity_poly.type
_entity_poly.pdbx_seq_one_letter_code
_entity_poly.pdbx_strand_id
1 'polypeptide(L)'
;MIGRQKSIVAGWRRCEKIFGGKKSRCFMHKLRINKLGPIEQCELNGSSFITLTGFQASGKSTIAKAIYYFRTVKDDIVELATRQALQQPLVPGLDEDVFDAGYGKDLKERLEIYLQEKLMSTFGALQGMSDEMSLEYSFTEAYSIKVSLKSDKNYRKLNDIWVTFSKDLTDFLQEKNNSLSLTPLGLSEEEMKLLKIEAYKLFDDDCAVVYIPAGRSMITLLSQQFNYIYARMDDMQKRSLDSCTRDYLERILLIKPEFSDGIQGLTVRLSSQEAVPPQVVDQALNLIQAILRGAYRYSNGEEQIVLNDGKYVKLNFASSGQQECVWILNLLFYYLLQRQRIL
;
A
#
# COMPACT_ATOMS: atom_id res chain seq x y z
N MET A 1 4.78 -25.62 -31.41
CA MET A 1 6.18 -25.55 -30.93
C MET A 1 6.18 -24.74 -29.64
N ILE A 2 6.31 -25.43 -28.51
CA ILE A 2 6.22 -24.83 -27.17
C ILE A 2 7.61 -24.31 -26.82
N GLY A 3 7.80 -23.00 -26.93
CA GLY A 3 9.02 -22.34 -26.50
C GLY A 3 9.08 -22.29 -24.98
N ARG A 4 10.09 -22.94 -24.39
CA ARG A 4 10.44 -22.82 -22.97
C ARG A 4 10.63 -21.34 -22.61
N GLN A 5 9.79 -20.81 -21.74
CA GLN A 5 9.99 -19.49 -21.13
C GLN A 5 11.25 -19.52 -20.28
N LYS A 6 12.24 -18.71 -20.66
CA LYS A 6 13.48 -18.54 -19.91
C LYS A 6 13.20 -17.76 -18.62
N SER A 7 13.79 -18.29 -17.54
CA SER A 7 13.96 -17.66 -16.22
C SER A 7 14.18 -16.15 -16.29
N ILE A 8 13.52 -15.42 -15.39
CA ILE A 8 13.80 -14.01 -15.12
C ILE A 8 15.21 -13.95 -14.52
N VAL A 9 16.21 -13.68 -15.35
CA VAL A 9 17.58 -13.41 -14.88
C VAL A 9 17.58 -12.00 -14.31
N ALA A 10 17.52 -11.89 -12.98
CA ALA A 10 17.81 -10.65 -12.28
C ALA A 10 19.30 -10.32 -12.52
N GLY A 11 19.59 -9.31 -13.34
CA GLY A 11 20.94 -8.79 -13.52
C GLY A 11 21.33 -7.92 -12.33
N TRP A 12 22.26 -8.38 -11.50
CA TRP A 12 22.80 -7.64 -10.36
C TRP A 12 23.91 -6.69 -10.84
N ARG A 13 23.76 -5.38 -10.66
CA ARG A 13 24.89 -4.44 -10.61
C ARG A 13 24.96 -3.85 -9.21
N ARG A 14 26.04 -4.17 -8.50
CA ARG A 14 26.40 -3.64 -7.18
C ARG A 14 26.78 -2.16 -7.35
N CYS A 15 25.85 -1.24 -7.10
CA CYS A 15 26.18 0.17 -6.85
C CYS A 15 26.54 0.31 -5.36
N GLU A 16 27.78 -0.05 -5.02
CA GLU A 16 28.39 0.38 -3.77
C GLU A 16 29.00 1.78 -3.96
N LYS A 17 28.72 2.66 -2.99
CA LYS A 17 29.17 4.05 -2.85
C LYS A 17 28.37 5.09 -3.63
N ILE A 18 27.41 5.73 -2.96
CA ILE A 18 27.39 7.18 -2.64
C ILE A 18 26.57 7.33 -1.33
N PHE A 19 26.98 8.24 -0.45
CA PHE A 19 26.48 8.56 0.90
C PHE A 19 27.15 7.80 2.06
N GLY A 20 28.06 8.51 2.72
CA GLY A 20 28.83 8.03 3.85
C GLY A 20 28.03 7.90 5.16
N GLY A 21 28.58 7.07 6.04
CA GLY A 21 28.57 7.35 7.48
C GLY A 21 27.43 6.79 8.33
N LYS A 22 26.50 5.98 7.80
CA LYS A 22 25.61 5.16 8.65
C LYS A 22 25.60 3.73 8.15
N LYS A 23 25.94 2.78 9.05
CA LYS A 23 25.82 1.33 8.80
C LYS A 23 24.47 1.05 8.14
N SER A 24 24.50 0.51 6.93
CA SER A 24 23.32 0.07 6.21
C SER A 24 22.60 -0.98 7.08
N ARG A 25 21.37 -0.67 7.51
CA ARG A 25 20.50 -1.65 8.17
C ARG A 25 20.27 -2.78 7.17
N CYS A 26 20.70 -3.99 7.48
CA CYS A 26 20.45 -5.14 6.62
C CYS A 26 18.97 -5.50 6.78
N PHE A 27 18.12 -5.09 5.83
CA PHE A 27 16.72 -5.49 5.82
C PHE A 27 16.69 -7.02 5.65
N MET A 28 16.30 -7.76 6.69
CA MET A 28 16.19 -9.23 6.66
C MET A 28 14.92 -9.73 5.96
N HIS A 29 14.20 -8.81 5.32
CA HIS A 29 12.96 -9.12 4.62
C HIS A 29 13.23 -10.07 3.46
N LYS A 30 12.38 -11.08 3.28
CA LYS A 30 12.54 -12.07 2.23
C LYS A 30 11.19 -12.45 1.65
N LEU A 31 11.02 -12.25 0.35
CA LEU A 31 9.86 -12.66 -0.41
C LEU A 31 10.16 -13.96 -1.16
N ARG A 32 9.24 -14.93 -1.06
CA ARG A 32 9.24 -16.15 -1.87
C ARG A 32 7.90 -16.30 -2.57
N ILE A 33 7.94 -16.55 -3.87
CA ILE A 33 6.78 -16.77 -4.71
C ILE A 33 6.95 -18.11 -5.41
N ASN A 34 5.90 -18.93 -5.38
CA ASN A 34 5.78 -20.17 -6.14
C ASN A 34 4.45 -20.13 -6.90
N LYS A 35 4.50 -20.27 -8.23
CA LYS A 35 3.35 -20.38 -9.14
C LYS A 35 2.25 -19.32 -8.95
N LEU A 36 2.63 -18.04 -8.93
CA LEU A 36 1.69 -16.91 -8.84
C LEU A 36 1.62 -16.16 -10.18
N GLY A 37 0.53 -16.37 -10.92
CA GLY A 37 0.35 -15.78 -12.25
C GLY A 37 1.49 -16.20 -13.20
N PRO A 38 2.23 -15.25 -13.82
CA PRO A 38 3.33 -15.57 -14.73
C PRO A 38 4.63 -15.96 -14.02
N ILE A 39 4.66 -16.00 -12.69
CA ILE A 39 5.87 -16.30 -11.91
C ILE A 39 5.85 -17.77 -11.48
N GLU A 40 6.73 -18.58 -12.06
CA GLU A 40 6.95 -19.97 -11.65
C GLU A 40 7.60 -20.06 -10.28
N GLN A 41 8.76 -19.40 -10.11
CA GLN A 41 9.47 -19.34 -8.84
C GLN A 41 10.24 -18.02 -8.75
N CYS A 42 10.18 -17.35 -7.60
CA CYS A 42 10.94 -16.14 -7.32
C CYS A 42 11.35 -16.11 -5.85
N GLU A 43 12.59 -15.78 -5.58
CA GLU A 43 13.10 -15.49 -4.24
C GLU A 43 13.81 -14.14 -4.28
N LEU A 44 13.41 -13.23 -3.39
CA LEU A 44 13.92 -11.87 -3.36
C LEU A 44 14.22 -11.46 -1.91
N ASN A 45 15.44 -10.99 -1.68
CA ASN A 45 15.84 -10.42 -0.39
C ASN A 45 15.59 -8.91 -0.40
N GLY A 46 15.26 -8.38 0.78
CA GLY A 46 15.05 -6.98 1.03
C GLY A 46 16.32 -6.19 0.72
N SER A 47 16.14 -5.08 0.02
CA SER A 47 17.21 -4.10 -0.17
C SER A 47 16.60 -2.71 -0.13
N SER A 48 17.43 -1.70 0.07
CA SER A 48 16.98 -0.30 0.09
C SER A 48 16.42 0.18 -1.26
N PHE A 49 16.75 -0.51 -2.36
CA PHE A 49 16.28 -0.16 -3.69
C PHE A 49 16.34 -1.35 -4.64
N ILE A 50 15.22 -1.67 -5.28
CA ILE A 50 15.10 -2.81 -6.21
C ILE A 50 14.61 -2.30 -7.55
N THR A 51 15.35 -2.64 -8.62
CA THR A 51 14.89 -2.42 -10.00
C THR A 51 14.52 -3.76 -10.63
N LEU A 52 13.26 -3.90 -11.06
CA LEU A 52 12.77 -5.06 -11.78
C LEU A 52 12.70 -4.79 -13.27
N THR A 53 13.56 -5.43 -14.06
CA THR A 53 13.58 -5.30 -15.53
C THR A 53 13.16 -6.62 -16.20
N GLY A 54 12.50 -6.54 -17.35
CA GLY A 54 12.11 -7.71 -18.13
C GLY A 54 11.01 -7.39 -19.12
N PHE A 55 10.69 -8.34 -19.99
CA PHE A 55 9.64 -8.21 -21.02
C PHE A 55 8.27 -7.86 -20.44
N GLN A 56 7.39 -7.29 -21.26
CA GLN A 56 6.00 -7.06 -20.84
C GLN A 56 5.35 -8.37 -20.38
N ALA A 57 4.44 -8.27 -19.40
CA ALA A 57 3.75 -9.41 -18.78
C ALA A 57 4.66 -10.43 -18.05
N SER A 58 5.93 -10.11 -17.80
CA SER A 58 6.86 -10.98 -17.04
C SER A 58 6.64 -11.04 -15.52
N GLY A 59 5.52 -10.54 -14.99
CA GLY A 59 5.22 -10.58 -13.55
C GLY A 59 5.88 -9.49 -12.67
N LYS A 60 6.50 -8.46 -13.24
CA LYS A 60 7.10 -7.35 -12.45
C LYS A 60 6.11 -6.71 -11.48
N SER A 61 4.90 -6.39 -11.97
CA SER A 61 3.83 -5.84 -11.14
C SER A 61 3.35 -6.86 -10.10
N THR A 62 3.34 -8.15 -10.41
CA THR A 62 3.00 -9.22 -9.47
C THR A 62 3.96 -9.25 -8.29
N ILE A 63 5.27 -9.10 -8.53
CA ILE A 63 6.27 -8.99 -7.45
C ILE A 63 6.03 -7.73 -6.61
N ALA A 64 5.83 -6.56 -7.25
CA ALA A 64 5.58 -5.31 -6.52
C ALA A 64 4.29 -5.38 -5.68
N LYS A 65 3.22 -5.96 -6.23
CA LYS A 65 1.96 -6.21 -5.51
C LYS A 65 2.14 -7.17 -4.34
N ALA A 66 2.96 -8.21 -4.49
CA ALA A 66 3.27 -9.12 -3.38
C ALA A 66 4.00 -8.40 -2.24
N ILE A 67 5.00 -7.57 -2.56
CA ILE A 67 5.68 -6.74 -1.55
C ILE A 67 4.68 -5.81 -0.87
N TYR A 68 3.85 -5.12 -1.65
CA TYR A 68 2.80 -4.25 -1.11
C TYR A 68 1.84 -4.98 -0.18
N TYR A 69 1.33 -6.14 -0.61
CA TYR A 69 0.39 -6.98 0.11
C TYR A 69 0.89 -7.32 1.52
N PHE A 70 2.16 -7.74 1.66
CA PHE A 70 2.74 -8.09 2.96
C PHE A 70 3.17 -6.89 3.78
N ARG A 71 3.80 -5.88 3.17
CA ARG A 71 4.34 -4.73 3.90
C ARG A 71 3.25 -3.88 4.56
N THR A 72 2.02 -3.95 4.05
CA THR A 72 0.85 -3.27 4.61
C THR A 72 0.15 -4.07 5.72
N VAL A 73 0.54 -5.32 6.01
CA VAL A 73 -0.12 -6.16 7.04
C VAL A 73 -0.08 -5.53 8.44
N LYS A 74 0.99 -4.80 8.75
CA LYS A 74 1.08 -4.05 10.02
C LYS A 74 -0.03 -3.01 10.17
N ASP A 75 -0.42 -2.36 9.07
CA ASP A 75 -1.48 -1.36 9.06
C ASP A 75 -2.84 -2.07 9.10
N ASP A 76 -2.98 -3.20 8.39
CA ASP A 76 -4.19 -4.04 8.43
C ASP A 76 -4.50 -4.52 9.87
N ILE A 77 -3.48 -4.93 10.63
CA ILE A 77 -3.65 -5.38 12.03
C ILE A 77 -4.19 -4.25 12.91
N VAL A 78 -3.60 -3.05 12.79
CA VAL A 78 -4.04 -1.87 13.55
C VAL A 78 -5.48 -1.50 13.17
N GLU A 79 -5.82 -1.54 11.88
CA GLU A 79 -7.17 -1.26 11.42
C GLU A 79 -8.19 -2.31 11.94
N LEU A 80 -7.85 -3.60 11.89
CA LEU A 80 -8.71 -4.67 12.38
C LEU A 80 -8.92 -4.60 13.89
N ALA A 81 -7.87 -4.32 14.67
CA ALA A 81 -7.99 -4.11 16.11
C ALA A 81 -8.87 -2.89 16.43
N THR A 82 -8.74 -1.80 15.66
CA THR A 82 -9.57 -0.59 15.78
C THR A 82 -11.04 -0.92 15.52
N ARG A 83 -11.34 -1.65 14.44
CA ARG A 83 -12.70 -2.09 14.11
C ARG A 83 -13.28 -3.02 15.18
N GLN A 84 -12.47 -3.94 15.71
CA GLN A 84 -12.88 -4.84 16.78
C GLN A 84 -13.35 -4.06 18.01
N ALA A 85 -12.64 -3.01 18.42
CA ALA A 85 -13.04 -2.18 19.56
C ALA A 85 -14.29 -1.34 19.30
N LEU A 86 -14.48 -0.83 18.07
CA LEU A 86 -15.70 -0.09 17.69
C LEU A 86 -16.95 -0.97 17.61
N GLN A 87 -16.78 -2.27 17.35
CA GLN A 87 -17.87 -3.26 17.28
C GLN A 87 -18.21 -3.85 18.66
N GLN A 88 -17.54 -3.45 19.75
CA GLN A 88 -17.90 -3.90 21.09
C GLN A 88 -19.23 -3.25 21.52
N PRO A 89 -20.21 -4.03 22.02
CA PRO A 89 -21.47 -3.48 22.47
C PRO A 89 -21.27 -2.56 23.68
N LEU A 90 -21.67 -1.30 23.56
CA LEU A 90 -21.67 -0.30 24.64
C LEU A 90 -22.60 -0.67 25.80
N VAL A 91 -23.56 -1.58 25.58
CA VAL A 91 -24.55 -2.04 26.55
C VAL A 91 -24.72 -3.56 26.41
N PRO A 92 -24.54 -4.35 27.49
CA PRO A 92 -24.84 -5.78 27.47
C PRO A 92 -26.36 -6.00 27.29
N GLY A 93 -26.79 -6.71 26.23
CA GLY A 93 -28.17 -7.19 26.09
C GLY A 93 -29.05 -6.56 25.00
N LEU A 94 -28.48 -5.88 24.01
CA LEU A 94 -29.17 -5.62 22.75
C LEU A 94 -28.56 -6.51 21.67
N ASP A 95 -29.24 -7.63 21.42
CA ASP A 95 -28.89 -8.54 20.34
C ASP A 95 -29.39 -8.01 18.98
N GLU A 96 -28.53 -8.25 18.00
CA GLU A 96 -28.83 -8.68 16.63
C GLU A 96 -29.59 -7.70 15.72
N ASP A 97 -28.86 -7.11 14.76
CA ASP A 97 -29.25 -7.05 13.33
C ASP A 97 -28.32 -6.16 12.48
N VAL A 98 -27.00 -6.44 12.48
CA VAL A 98 -26.13 -5.96 11.41
C VAL A 98 -25.32 -7.13 10.87
N PHE A 99 -25.59 -7.48 9.62
CA PHE A 99 -24.84 -8.44 8.80
C PHE A 99 -23.33 -8.18 8.87
N ASP A 100 -22.62 -8.82 9.80
CA ASP A 100 -21.17 -8.91 9.73
C ASP A 100 -20.71 -10.32 10.15
N ALA A 101 -20.08 -11.04 9.22
CA ALA A 101 -19.63 -12.42 9.35
C ALA A 101 -18.43 -12.59 10.32
N GLY A 102 -18.18 -11.59 11.17
CA GLY A 102 -17.05 -11.48 12.09
C GLY A 102 -17.43 -11.44 13.57
N TYR A 103 -18.71 -11.37 13.94
CA TYR A 103 -19.11 -11.33 15.36
C TYR A 103 -18.62 -12.61 16.08
N GLY A 104 -17.85 -12.45 17.15
CA GLY A 104 -17.25 -13.56 17.91
C GLY A 104 -15.89 -14.08 17.42
N LYS A 105 -15.35 -13.61 16.28
CA LYS A 105 -14.01 -14.00 15.81
C LYS A 105 -12.92 -13.22 16.50
N ASP A 106 -11.83 -13.90 16.85
CA ASP A 106 -10.63 -13.26 17.41
C ASP A 106 -9.85 -12.47 16.34
N LEU A 107 -8.91 -11.64 16.77
CA LEU A 107 -8.11 -10.79 15.89
C LEU A 107 -7.33 -11.61 14.84
N LYS A 108 -6.91 -12.83 15.20
CA LYS A 108 -6.16 -13.72 14.31
C LYS A 108 -7.07 -14.23 13.19
N GLU A 109 -8.23 -14.79 13.52
CA GLU A 109 -9.22 -15.28 12.54
C GLU A 109 -9.69 -14.16 11.60
N ARG A 110 -9.90 -12.94 12.14
CA ARG A 110 -10.24 -11.77 11.34
C ARG A 110 -9.12 -11.41 10.37
N LEU A 111 -7.86 -11.45 10.81
CA LEU A 111 -6.72 -11.22 9.93
C LEU A 111 -6.60 -12.30 8.84
N GLU A 112 -6.84 -13.57 9.16
CA GLU A 112 -6.82 -14.65 8.16
C GLU A 112 -7.83 -14.38 7.04
N ILE A 113 -9.09 -14.11 7.39
CA ILE A 113 -10.15 -13.82 6.42
C ILE A 113 -9.81 -12.56 5.62
N TYR A 114 -9.38 -11.49 6.29
CA TYR A 114 -9.01 -10.25 5.62
C TYR A 114 -7.87 -10.46 4.62
N LEU A 115 -6.85 -11.24 4.97
CA LEU A 115 -5.73 -11.54 4.07
C LEU A 115 -6.14 -12.40 2.88
N GLN A 116 -7.11 -13.31 3.04
CA GLN A 116 -7.70 -14.06 1.93
C GLN A 116 -8.44 -13.13 0.96
N GLU A 117 -9.31 -12.26 1.48
CA GLU A 117 -10.05 -11.27 0.68
C GLU A 117 -9.09 -10.28 -0.02
N LYS A 118 -8.09 -9.79 0.72
CA LYS A 118 -7.06 -8.90 0.18
C LYS A 118 -6.28 -9.58 -0.94
N LEU A 119 -5.96 -10.87 -0.84
CA LEU A 119 -5.27 -11.61 -1.89
C LEU A 119 -6.12 -11.63 -3.17
N MET A 120 -7.40 -11.97 -3.06
CA MET A 120 -8.36 -11.97 -4.17
C MET A 120 -8.52 -10.59 -4.79
N SER A 121 -8.61 -9.55 -3.97
CA SER A 121 -8.72 -8.17 -4.48
C SER A 121 -7.43 -7.65 -5.13
N THR A 122 -6.27 -8.23 -4.81
CA THR A 122 -4.97 -7.76 -5.32
C THR A 122 -4.59 -8.46 -6.63
N PHE A 123 -4.83 -9.78 -6.68
CA PHE A 123 -4.40 -10.66 -7.78
C PHE A 123 -5.55 -11.16 -8.66
N GLY A 124 -6.80 -10.89 -8.28
CA GLY A 124 -7.99 -11.32 -9.01
C GLY A 124 -8.41 -12.75 -8.65
N ALA A 125 -9.31 -13.31 -9.46
CA ALA A 125 -9.80 -14.67 -9.27
C ALA A 125 -8.64 -15.68 -9.36
N LEU A 126 -8.50 -16.52 -8.33
CA LEU A 126 -7.49 -17.59 -8.28
C LEU A 126 -7.94 -18.88 -9.00
N GLN A 127 -9.05 -18.81 -9.74
CA GLN A 127 -9.57 -19.93 -10.53
C GLN A 127 -8.57 -20.27 -11.64
N GLY A 128 -8.12 -21.53 -11.68
CA GLY A 128 -7.11 -21.99 -12.63
C GLY A 128 -5.66 -21.78 -12.18
N MET A 129 -5.42 -21.27 -10.97
CA MET A 129 -4.08 -21.32 -10.36
C MET A 129 -3.74 -22.74 -9.89
N SER A 130 -2.44 -23.05 -9.88
CA SER A 130 -1.93 -24.34 -9.41
C SER A 130 -2.16 -24.51 -7.91
N ASP A 131 -2.53 -25.71 -7.49
CA ASP A 131 -2.63 -26.11 -6.08
C ASP A 131 -1.30 -25.99 -5.32
N GLU A 132 -0.18 -25.86 -6.03
CA GLU A 132 1.14 -25.63 -5.45
C GLU A 132 1.44 -24.14 -5.25
N MET A 133 0.51 -23.23 -5.57
CA MET A 133 0.72 -21.79 -5.41
C MET A 133 0.98 -21.48 -3.94
N SER A 134 2.10 -20.79 -3.71
CA SER A 134 2.42 -20.27 -2.39
C SER A 134 3.12 -18.94 -2.49
N LEU A 135 2.79 -18.06 -1.56
CA LEU A 135 3.33 -16.73 -1.44
C LEU A 135 3.76 -16.55 0.02
N GLU A 136 5.04 -16.33 0.26
CA GLU A 136 5.61 -16.27 1.61
C GLU A 136 6.48 -15.03 1.78
N TYR A 137 6.36 -14.39 2.93
CA TYR A 137 7.15 -13.23 3.30
C TYR A 137 7.67 -13.38 4.73
N SER A 138 9.00 -13.41 4.85
CA SER A 138 9.68 -13.32 6.14
C SER A 138 10.06 -11.87 6.37
N PHE A 139 9.60 -11.28 7.47
CA PHE A 139 9.96 -9.92 7.89
C PHE A 139 11.25 -9.95 8.72
N THR A 140 11.31 -10.91 9.64
CA THR A 140 12.48 -11.24 10.45
C THR A 140 12.66 -12.76 10.52
N GLU A 141 13.61 -13.26 11.31
CA GLU A 141 13.75 -14.71 11.57
C GLU A 141 12.55 -15.29 12.33
N ALA A 142 11.87 -14.47 13.13
CA ALA A 142 10.74 -14.85 13.99
C ALA A 142 9.37 -14.61 13.33
N TYR A 143 9.28 -13.62 12.43
CA TYR A 143 8.01 -13.18 11.85
C TYR A 143 7.92 -13.52 10.36
N SER A 144 6.97 -14.39 10.02
CA SER A 144 6.66 -14.74 8.64
C SER A 144 5.18 -14.96 8.42
N ILE A 145 4.71 -14.62 7.22
CA ILE A 145 3.35 -14.91 6.76
C ILE A 145 3.45 -15.70 5.47
N LYS A 146 2.72 -16.81 5.40
CA LYS A 146 2.61 -17.64 4.21
C LYS A 146 1.16 -17.77 3.80
N VAL A 147 0.90 -17.60 2.51
CA VAL A 147 -0.39 -17.81 1.87
C VAL A 147 -0.23 -18.93 0.87
N SER A 148 -1.13 -19.90 0.87
CA SER A 148 -1.08 -21.07 -0.02
C SER A 148 -2.48 -21.48 -0.44
N LEU A 149 -2.60 -22.04 -1.64
CA LEU A 149 -3.81 -22.74 -2.05
C LEU A 149 -3.72 -24.19 -1.57
N LYS A 150 -4.82 -24.75 -1.05
CA LYS A 150 -4.94 -26.22 -0.96
C LYS A 150 -6.15 -26.66 -1.76
N SER A 151 -5.97 -27.76 -2.48
CA SER A 151 -7.07 -28.48 -3.12
C SER A 151 -7.61 -29.50 -2.13
N ASP A 152 -8.79 -29.21 -1.59
CA ASP A 152 -9.51 -30.23 -0.83
C ASP A 152 -10.26 -31.13 -1.80
N LYS A 153 -9.80 -32.38 -1.94
CA LYS A 153 -10.38 -33.36 -2.88
C LYS A 153 -11.82 -33.74 -2.53
N ASN A 154 -12.27 -33.44 -1.30
CA ASN A 154 -13.59 -33.87 -0.80
C ASN A 154 -14.72 -32.87 -1.07
N TYR A 155 -14.40 -31.62 -1.38
CA TYR A 155 -15.39 -30.60 -1.72
C TYR A 155 -15.06 -30.01 -3.07
N ARG A 156 -16.00 -30.02 -4.02
CA ARG A 156 -15.90 -29.32 -5.32
C ARG A 156 -15.85 -27.78 -5.18
N LYS A 157 -15.41 -27.23 -4.04
CA LYS A 157 -15.15 -25.82 -3.84
C LYS A 157 -13.73 -25.52 -4.32
N LEU A 158 -13.65 -24.54 -5.22
CA LEU A 158 -12.41 -24.03 -5.79
C LEU A 158 -11.50 -23.48 -4.68
N ASN A 159 -10.25 -23.97 -4.62
CA ASN A 159 -9.08 -23.34 -4.01
C ASN A 159 -9.34 -22.53 -2.74
N ASP A 160 -9.58 -23.21 -1.60
CA ASP A 160 -9.62 -22.53 -0.30
C ASP A 160 -8.21 -21.95 -0.02
N ILE A 161 -8.17 -20.66 0.34
CA ILE A 161 -6.91 -19.92 0.57
C ILE A 161 -6.51 -20.14 2.03
N TRP A 162 -5.36 -20.75 2.29
CA TRP A 162 -4.80 -20.87 3.64
C TRP A 162 -3.78 -19.79 3.91
N VAL A 163 -3.97 -19.10 5.04
CA VAL A 163 -2.98 -18.19 5.61
C VAL A 163 -2.34 -18.87 6.81
N THR A 164 -1.02 -18.81 6.92
CA THR A 164 -0.24 -19.38 8.03
C THR A 164 0.68 -18.30 8.57
N PHE A 165 0.58 -18.09 9.88
CA PHE A 165 1.42 -17.16 10.62
C PHE A 165 2.54 -17.91 11.34
N SER A 166 3.66 -17.23 11.59
CA SER A 166 4.63 -17.72 12.55
C SER A 166 4.04 -17.76 13.96
N LYS A 167 4.69 -18.54 14.84
CA LYS A 167 4.25 -18.67 16.23
C LYS A 167 4.24 -17.31 16.93
N ASP A 168 5.31 -16.54 16.81
CA ASP A 168 5.43 -15.25 17.48
C ASP A 168 4.39 -14.24 16.99
N LEU A 169 4.01 -14.27 15.70
CA LEU A 169 2.92 -13.45 15.19
C LEU A 169 1.57 -13.90 15.75
N THR A 170 1.37 -15.21 15.89
CA THR A 170 0.14 -15.77 16.48
C THR A 170 0.00 -15.34 17.95
N ASP A 171 1.08 -15.45 18.72
CA ASP A 171 1.13 -15.05 20.13
C ASP A 171 0.84 -13.53 20.28
N PHE A 172 1.42 -12.70 19.41
CA PHE A 172 1.14 -11.26 19.36
C PHE A 172 -0.34 -10.96 19.05
N LEU A 173 -0.93 -11.62 18.05
CA LEU A 173 -2.35 -11.41 17.69
C LEU A 173 -3.30 -11.84 18.82
N GLN A 174 -2.94 -12.87 19.58
CA GLN A 174 -3.69 -13.29 20.76
C GLN A 174 -3.56 -12.29 21.91
N GLU A 175 -2.35 -11.79 22.18
CA GLU A 175 -2.11 -10.75 23.18
C GLU A 175 -2.88 -9.46 22.87
N LYS A 176 -2.94 -9.07 21.58
CA LYS A 176 -3.60 -7.84 21.15
C LYS A 176 -5.10 -7.98 20.86
N ASN A 177 -5.66 -9.19 21.02
CA ASN A 177 -7.08 -9.41 20.83
C ASN A 177 -7.89 -8.62 21.86
N ASN A 178 -8.82 -7.77 21.40
CA ASN A 178 -9.59 -6.86 22.26
C ASN A 178 -8.74 -5.94 23.16
N SER A 179 -7.51 -5.61 22.74
CA SER A 179 -6.59 -4.78 23.54
C SER A 179 -6.92 -3.30 23.56
N LEU A 180 -7.72 -2.82 22.61
CA LEU A 180 -8.14 -1.42 22.54
C LEU A 180 -9.46 -1.24 23.29
N SER A 181 -9.51 -0.20 24.13
CA SER A 181 -10.70 0.14 24.91
C SER A 181 -11.50 1.26 24.24
N LEU A 182 -12.83 1.11 24.29
CA LEU A 182 -13.76 2.15 23.87
C LEU A 182 -14.18 2.98 25.09
N THR A 183 -13.88 4.27 25.08
CA THR A 183 -14.34 5.21 26.11
C THR A 183 -15.55 6.01 25.59
N PRO A 184 -16.33 6.70 26.46
CA PRO A 184 -17.40 7.60 26.01
C PRO A 184 -16.91 8.73 25.08
N LEU A 185 -15.61 9.03 25.07
CA LEU A 185 -14.97 10.01 24.20
C LEU A 185 -14.46 9.41 22.87
N GLY A 186 -14.64 8.10 22.66
CA GLY A 186 -14.10 7.35 21.54
C GLY A 186 -12.97 6.40 21.95
N LEU A 187 -12.22 5.92 20.95
CA LEU A 187 -11.05 5.07 21.17
C LEU A 187 -9.90 5.88 21.81
N SER A 188 -9.14 5.22 22.68
CA SER A 188 -7.94 5.84 23.26
C SER A 188 -6.86 6.06 22.20
N GLU A 189 -6.56 7.34 21.92
CA GLU A 189 -5.48 7.71 20.99
C GLU A 189 -4.11 7.16 21.44
N GLU A 190 -3.88 7.07 22.75
CA GLU A 190 -2.64 6.54 23.31
C GLU A 190 -2.49 5.03 23.05
N GLU A 191 -3.55 4.25 23.28
CA GLU A 191 -3.56 2.81 23.00
C GLU A 191 -3.36 2.53 21.52
N MET A 192 -4.03 3.28 20.64
CA MET A 192 -3.85 3.17 19.19
C MET A 192 -2.41 3.48 18.76
N LYS A 193 -1.81 4.52 19.34
CA LYS A 193 -0.43 4.90 19.06
C LYS A 193 0.56 3.84 19.54
N LEU A 194 0.35 3.27 20.73
CA LEU A 194 1.15 2.18 21.27
C LEU A 194 1.07 0.93 20.39
N LEU A 195 -0.15 0.50 20.02
CA LEU A 195 -0.37 -0.65 19.15
C LEU A 195 0.36 -0.46 17.80
N LYS A 196 0.27 0.74 17.23
CA LYS A 196 0.98 1.06 15.98
C LYS A 196 2.50 0.96 16.13
N ILE A 197 3.06 1.50 17.21
CA ILE A 197 4.51 1.41 17.48
C ILE A 197 4.95 -0.04 17.66
N GLU A 198 4.18 -0.84 18.38
CA GLU A 198 4.47 -2.25 18.63
C GLU A 198 4.39 -3.07 17.35
N ALA A 199 3.33 -2.90 16.55
CA ALA A 199 3.21 -3.56 15.25
C ALA A 199 4.40 -3.19 14.33
N TYR A 200 4.76 -1.92 14.23
CA TYR A 200 5.86 -1.48 13.36
C TYR A 200 7.22 -2.03 13.81
N LYS A 201 7.44 -2.18 15.13
CA LYS A 201 8.63 -2.84 15.67
C LYS A 201 8.63 -4.34 15.39
N LEU A 202 7.48 -5.01 15.52
CA LEU A 202 7.31 -6.44 15.26
C LEU A 202 7.77 -6.81 13.85
N PHE A 203 7.36 -6.01 12.86
CA PHE A 203 7.68 -6.23 11.45
C PHE A 203 9.03 -5.64 11.00
N ASP A 204 9.82 -5.03 11.92
CA ASP A 204 11.03 -4.24 11.62
C ASP A 204 10.86 -3.28 10.42
N ASP A 205 9.69 -2.63 10.36
CA ASP A 205 9.30 -1.84 9.20
C ASP A 205 8.61 -0.53 9.59
N ASP A 206 9.41 0.54 9.63
CA ASP A 206 8.98 1.90 9.94
C ASP A 206 8.48 2.70 8.73
N CYS A 207 8.42 2.09 7.53
CA CYS A 207 8.01 2.78 6.32
C CYS A 207 6.49 2.70 6.08
N ALA A 208 5.85 3.82 5.75
CA ALA A 208 4.56 3.80 5.08
C ALA A 208 4.70 3.19 3.68
N VAL A 209 3.77 2.36 3.25
CA VAL A 209 3.84 1.70 1.94
C VAL A 209 2.99 2.45 0.94
N VAL A 210 3.55 2.76 -0.23
CA VAL A 210 2.82 3.45 -1.31
C VAL A 210 2.94 2.64 -2.60
N TYR A 211 1.82 2.14 -3.12
CA TYR A 211 1.82 1.52 -4.45
C TYR A 211 1.42 2.53 -5.51
N ILE A 212 2.24 2.65 -6.56
CA ILE A 212 1.95 3.52 -7.70
C ILE A 212 1.65 2.63 -8.92
N PRO A 213 0.39 2.56 -9.38
CA PRO A 213 0.00 1.65 -10.46
C PRO A 213 0.52 2.13 -11.82
N ALA A 214 0.82 1.19 -12.72
CA ALA A 214 1.24 1.52 -14.08
C ALA A 214 0.19 2.35 -14.85
N GLY A 215 -1.11 2.12 -14.59
CA GLY A 215 -2.22 2.83 -15.22
C GLY A 215 -2.52 4.23 -14.66
N ARG A 216 -1.64 4.79 -13.81
CA ARG A 216 -1.83 6.09 -13.14
C ARG A 216 -2.16 7.27 -14.07
N SER A 217 -1.68 7.25 -15.32
CA SER A 217 -1.97 8.32 -16.30
C SER A 217 -3.46 8.42 -16.63
N MET A 218 -4.20 7.31 -16.57
CA MET A 218 -5.65 7.35 -16.80
C MET A 218 -6.36 8.16 -15.71
N ILE A 219 -5.89 8.03 -14.47
CA ILE A 219 -6.44 8.75 -13.31
C ILE A 219 -6.22 10.25 -13.50
N THR A 220 -5.01 10.65 -13.90
CA THR A 220 -4.68 12.06 -14.14
C THR A 220 -5.40 12.65 -15.35
N LEU A 221 -5.61 11.85 -16.39
CA LEU A 221 -6.31 12.28 -17.61
C LEU A 221 -7.79 12.53 -17.34
N LEU A 222 -8.44 11.65 -16.58
CA LEU A 222 -9.84 11.81 -16.19
C LEU A 222 -10.01 12.89 -15.11
N SER A 223 -9.01 13.11 -14.26
CA SER A 223 -8.97 14.18 -13.26
C SER A 223 -10.30 14.30 -12.50
N GLN A 224 -11.04 15.41 -12.67
CA GLN A 224 -12.37 15.64 -12.08
C GLN A 224 -13.41 14.56 -12.44
N GLN A 225 -13.40 14.07 -13.68
CA GLN A 225 -14.37 13.09 -14.14
C GLN A 225 -14.21 11.78 -13.37
N PHE A 226 -12.97 11.44 -12.98
CA PHE A 226 -12.73 10.25 -12.18
C PHE A 226 -13.37 10.36 -10.80
N ASN A 227 -13.30 11.53 -10.14
CA ASN A 227 -13.94 11.75 -8.85
C ASN A 227 -15.45 11.49 -8.93
N TYR A 228 -16.11 12.00 -9.98
CA TYR A 228 -17.53 11.79 -10.19
C TYR A 228 -17.86 10.31 -10.45
N ILE A 229 -17.09 9.66 -11.33
CA ILE A 229 -17.27 8.23 -11.62
C ILE A 229 -17.11 7.41 -10.33
N TYR A 230 -16.03 7.64 -9.58
CA TYR A 230 -15.73 6.90 -8.35
C TYR A 230 -16.81 7.09 -7.28
N ALA A 231 -17.32 8.32 -7.11
CA ALA A 231 -18.39 8.62 -6.16
C ALA A 231 -19.74 7.96 -6.55
N ARG A 232 -19.94 7.65 -7.84
CA ARG A 232 -21.12 6.96 -8.35
C ARG A 232 -21.00 5.44 -8.37
N MET A 233 -19.79 4.90 -8.20
CA MET A 233 -19.59 3.46 -8.16
C MET A 233 -20.20 2.86 -6.90
N ASP A 234 -20.93 1.77 -7.06
CA ASP A 234 -21.32 0.93 -5.93
C ASP A 234 -20.13 0.11 -5.41
N ASP A 235 -20.30 -0.59 -4.28
CA ASP A 235 -19.22 -1.35 -3.66
C ASP A 235 -18.73 -2.52 -4.52
N MET A 236 -19.60 -3.12 -5.34
CA MET A 236 -19.23 -4.20 -6.26
C MET A 236 -18.34 -3.67 -7.39
N GLN A 237 -18.68 -2.49 -7.93
CA GLN A 237 -17.90 -1.80 -8.93
C GLN A 237 -16.56 -1.34 -8.38
N LYS A 238 -16.51 -0.79 -7.16
CA LYS A 238 -15.23 -0.46 -6.51
C LYS A 238 -14.35 -1.68 -6.26
N ARG A 239 -14.94 -2.82 -5.94
CA ARG A 239 -14.22 -4.11 -5.78
C ARG A 239 -13.72 -4.70 -7.10
N SER A 240 -14.19 -4.21 -8.25
CA SER A 240 -13.65 -4.61 -9.56
C SER A 240 -12.29 -3.99 -9.87
N LEU A 241 -11.94 -2.88 -9.21
CA LEU A 241 -10.60 -2.33 -9.22
C LEU A 241 -9.71 -3.14 -8.28
N ASP A 242 -8.49 -3.44 -8.72
CA ASP A 242 -7.55 -4.10 -7.84
C ASP A 242 -7.21 -3.20 -6.64
N SER A 243 -7.02 -3.83 -5.48
CA SER A 243 -6.83 -3.13 -4.19
C SER A 243 -5.74 -2.06 -4.23
N CYS A 244 -4.63 -2.34 -4.92
CA CYS A 244 -3.51 -1.41 -5.05
C CYS A 244 -3.88 -0.15 -5.84
N THR A 245 -4.61 -0.31 -6.94
CA THR A 245 -5.10 0.83 -7.74
C THR A 245 -6.14 1.62 -6.95
N ARG A 246 -7.03 0.94 -6.23
CA ARG A 246 -8.03 1.58 -5.37
C ARG A 246 -7.39 2.39 -4.24
N ASP A 247 -6.42 1.83 -3.51
CA ASP A 247 -5.69 2.55 -2.45
C ASP A 247 -5.02 3.80 -3.00
N TYR A 248 -4.29 3.68 -4.12
CA TYR A 248 -3.65 4.82 -4.77
C TYR A 248 -4.66 5.91 -5.15
N LEU A 249 -5.82 5.52 -5.67
CA LEU A 249 -6.90 6.44 -6.04
C LEU A 249 -7.46 7.17 -4.84
N GLU A 250 -7.88 6.44 -3.81
CA GLU A 250 -8.48 7.01 -2.59
C GLU A 250 -7.48 7.94 -1.90
N ARG A 251 -6.21 7.55 -1.86
CA ARG A 251 -5.11 8.37 -1.32
C ARG A 251 -4.94 9.68 -2.10
N ILE A 252 -4.95 9.63 -3.43
CA ILE A 252 -4.91 10.85 -4.25
C ILE A 252 -6.11 11.74 -3.96
N LEU A 253 -7.32 11.17 -3.92
CA LEU A 253 -8.54 11.92 -3.66
C LEU A 253 -8.52 12.62 -2.31
N LEU A 254 -7.99 11.95 -1.28
CA LEU A 254 -7.81 12.49 0.06
C LEU A 254 -6.80 13.66 0.09
N ILE A 255 -5.65 13.49 -0.58
CA ILE A 255 -4.53 14.43 -0.51
C ILE A 255 -4.73 15.63 -1.46
N LYS A 256 -5.43 15.46 -2.58
CA LYS A 256 -5.58 16.47 -3.64
C LYS A 256 -6.06 17.85 -3.16
N PRO A 257 -7.06 17.98 -2.28
CA PRO A 257 -7.48 19.27 -1.74
C PRO A 257 -6.37 20.01 -1.01
N GLU A 258 -5.38 19.30 -0.46
CA GLU A 258 -4.26 19.91 0.26
C GLU A 258 -3.37 20.77 -0.65
N PHE A 259 -3.43 20.58 -1.97
CA PHE A 259 -2.68 21.37 -2.94
C PHE A 259 -3.43 22.61 -3.46
N SER A 260 -4.49 23.05 -2.76
CA SER A 260 -5.29 24.22 -3.14
C SER A 260 -4.47 25.50 -3.28
N ASP A 261 -3.58 25.75 -2.32
CA ASP A 261 -2.66 26.89 -2.30
C ASP A 261 -1.36 26.60 -3.07
N GLY A 262 -1.38 25.58 -3.93
CA GLY A 262 -0.22 25.10 -4.67
C GLY A 262 0.76 24.31 -3.82
N ILE A 263 1.80 23.78 -4.47
CA ILE A 263 2.82 22.97 -3.81
C ILE A 263 3.59 23.75 -2.72
N GLN A 264 3.76 25.06 -2.89
CA GLN A 264 4.37 25.90 -1.85
C GLN A 264 3.45 26.09 -0.65
N GLY A 265 2.14 26.27 -0.84
CA GLY A 265 1.18 26.44 0.25
C GLY A 265 1.11 25.24 1.20
N LEU A 266 1.37 24.05 0.68
CA LEU A 266 1.45 22.82 1.48
C LEU A 266 2.55 22.87 2.56
N THR A 267 3.67 23.54 2.28
CA THR A 267 4.77 23.69 3.25
C THR A 267 4.35 24.48 4.48
N VAL A 268 3.48 25.47 4.31
CA VAL A 268 2.96 26.30 5.41
C VAL A 268 1.98 25.50 6.26
N ARG A 269 1.06 24.77 5.63
CA ARG A 269 0.04 23.98 6.35
C ARG A 269 0.60 22.81 7.17
N LEU A 270 1.65 22.15 6.67
CA LEU A 270 2.27 21.00 7.35
C LEU A 270 3.42 21.36 8.30
N SER A 271 3.71 22.66 8.50
CA SER A 271 4.87 23.14 9.29
C SER A 271 4.75 22.99 10.82
N SER A 272 3.70 22.35 11.32
CA SER A 272 3.31 22.39 12.74
C SER A 272 3.97 21.34 13.65
N GLN A 273 4.81 20.43 13.15
CA GLN A 273 5.62 19.53 13.98
C GLN A 273 7.00 19.31 13.35
N GLU A 274 8.07 19.68 14.06
CA GLU A 274 9.49 19.54 13.67
C GLU A 274 9.75 19.68 12.15
N ALA A 275 9.69 20.91 11.64
CA ALA A 275 9.76 21.17 10.19
C ALA A 275 10.97 20.51 9.50
N VAL A 276 10.75 19.94 8.32
CA VAL A 276 11.84 19.50 7.41
C VAL A 276 12.79 20.69 7.17
N PRO A 277 14.12 20.49 7.13
CA PRO A 277 15.05 21.59 6.88
C PRO A 277 14.68 22.34 5.60
N PRO A 278 14.58 23.70 5.62
CA PRO A 278 14.15 24.49 4.47
C PRO A 278 14.95 24.20 3.19
N GLN A 279 16.27 23.97 3.33
CA GLN A 279 17.15 23.61 2.22
C GLN A 279 16.72 22.35 1.48
N VAL A 280 16.22 21.33 2.19
CA VAL A 280 15.74 20.08 1.59
C VAL A 280 14.42 20.31 0.86
N VAL A 281 13.54 21.14 1.44
CA VAL A 281 12.27 21.53 0.81
C VAL A 281 12.54 22.31 -0.48
N ASP A 282 13.43 23.29 -0.44
CA ASP A 282 13.83 24.08 -1.61
C ASP A 282 14.44 23.20 -2.70
N GLN A 283 15.31 22.27 -2.33
CA GLN A 283 15.88 21.29 -3.28
C GLN A 283 14.79 20.44 -3.92
N ALA A 284 13.85 19.91 -3.14
CA ALA A 284 12.74 19.12 -3.65
C ALA A 284 11.87 19.94 -4.61
N LEU A 285 11.49 21.17 -4.23
CA LEU A 285 10.70 22.08 -5.05
C LEU A 285 11.41 22.41 -6.38
N ASN A 286 12.71 22.70 -6.34
CA ASN A 286 13.51 22.96 -7.54
C ASN A 286 13.55 21.75 -8.48
N LEU A 287 13.71 20.54 -7.94
CA LEU A 287 13.68 19.30 -8.73
C LEU A 287 12.30 19.07 -9.36
N ILE A 288 11.23 19.25 -8.58
CA ILE A 288 9.85 19.11 -9.07
C ILE A 288 9.58 20.12 -10.19
N GLN A 289 9.97 21.38 -10.00
CA GLN A 289 9.81 22.43 -11.02
C GLN A 289 10.64 22.12 -12.27
N ALA A 290 11.84 21.57 -12.13
CA ALA A 290 12.68 21.18 -13.26
C ALA A 290 12.05 20.03 -14.08
N ILE A 291 11.43 19.06 -13.41
CA ILE A 291 10.77 17.92 -14.06
C ILE A 291 9.43 18.35 -14.70
N LEU A 292 8.59 19.08 -13.97
CA LEU A 292 7.28 19.52 -14.45
C LEU A 292 7.34 20.70 -15.41
N ARG A 293 8.44 21.46 -15.41
CA ARG A 293 8.58 22.76 -16.11
C ARG A 293 7.48 23.75 -15.71
N GLY A 294 7.06 23.71 -14.45
CA GLY A 294 6.01 24.54 -13.88
C GLY A 294 5.67 24.12 -12.45
N ALA A 295 4.70 24.79 -11.85
CA ALA A 295 4.24 24.52 -10.49
C ALA A 295 2.84 23.88 -10.51
N TYR A 296 2.68 22.76 -9.81
CA TYR A 296 1.38 22.11 -9.66
C TYR A 296 0.49 22.90 -8.68
N ARG A 297 -0.78 23.08 -9.06
CA ARG A 297 -1.83 23.67 -8.23
C ARG A 297 -3.16 22.97 -8.47
N TYR A 298 -3.93 22.80 -7.41
CA TYR A 298 -5.33 22.40 -7.49
C TYR A 298 -6.23 23.61 -7.24
N SER A 299 -7.17 23.95 -8.13
CA SER A 299 -8.01 25.14 -7.97
C SER A 299 -9.42 24.90 -8.48
N ASN A 300 -10.44 25.12 -7.66
CA ASN A 300 -11.86 24.95 -8.02
C ASN A 300 -12.16 23.59 -8.68
N GLY A 301 -11.57 22.53 -8.15
CA GLY A 301 -11.69 21.19 -8.69
C GLY A 301 -10.70 20.87 -9.81
N GLU A 302 -10.02 21.85 -10.40
CA GLU A 302 -9.17 21.67 -11.58
C GLU A 302 -7.70 21.50 -11.20
N GLU A 303 -7.04 20.52 -11.81
CA GLU A 303 -5.59 20.34 -11.68
C GLU A 303 -4.87 21.15 -12.76
N GLN A 304 -3.88 21.93 -12.36
CA GLN A 304 -3.20 22.89 -13.23
C GLN A 304 -1.68 22.80 -13.04
N ILE A 305 -0.95 23.00 -14.14
CA ILE A 305 0.49 23.30 -14.12
C ILE A 305 0.64 24.78 -14.50
N VAL A 306 1.04 25.60 -13.53
CA VAL A 306 1.30 27.03 -13.69
C VAL A 306 2.72 27.20 -14.24
N LEU A 307 2.84 27.88 -15.37
CA LEU A 307 4.09 28.18 -16.03
C LEU A 307 4.72 29.46 -15.46
N ASN A 308 5.99 29.68 -15.75
CA ASN A 308 6.74 30.84 -15.25
C ASN A 308 6.19 32.19 -15.75
N ASP A 309 5.44 32.20 -16.86
CA ASP A 309 4.80 33.40 -17.41
C ASP A 309 3.42 33.69 -16.81
N GLY A 310 3.03 32.94 -15.76
CA GLY A 310 1.74 33.08 -15.07
C GLY A 310 0.57 32.42 -15.79
N LYS A 311 0.77 31.91 -17.02
CA LYS A 311 -0.23 31.07 -17.69
C LYS A 311 -0.27 29.70 -17.04
N TYR A 312 -1.33 28.95 -17.30
CA TYR A 312 -1.43 27.58 -16.82
C TYR A 312 -1.98 26.66 -17.90
N VAL A 313 -1.66 25.39 -17.76
CA VAL A 313 -2.22 24.30 -18.56
C VAL A 313 -2.99 23.37 -17.63
N LYS A 314 -4.21 23.00 -18.00
CA LYS A 314 -4.96 21.98 -17.25
C LYS A 314 -4.25 20.64 -17.37
N LEU A 315 -4.19 19.88 -16.29
CA LEU A 315 -3.42 18.64 -16.25
C LEU A 315 -3.85 17.63 -17.33
N ASN A 316 -5.15 17.53 -17.62
CA ASN A 316 -5.68 16.66 -18.67
C ASN A 316 -5.24 17.05 -20.10
N PHE A 317 -4.74 18.27 -20.31
CA PHE A 317 -4.15 18.75 -21.57
C PHE A 317 -2.63 18.93 -21.49
N ALA A 318 -2.01 18.59 -20.36
CA ALA A 318 -0.56 18.62 -20.21
C ALA A 318 0.11 17.52 -21.04
N SER A 319 1.44 17.58 -21.20
CA SER A 319 2.18 16.52 -21.89
C SER A 319 2.02 15.17 -21.17
N SER A 320 2.05 14.06 -21.91
CA SER A 320 1.95 12.71 -21.33
C SER A 320 3.00 12.47 -20.24
N GLY A 321 4.23 12.98 -20.40
CA GLY A 321 5.26 12.90 -19.37
C GLY A 321 4.88 13.62 -18.07
N GLN A 322 4.25 14.80 -18.15
CA GLN A 322 3.76 15.54 -16.99
C GLN A 322 2.56 14.84 -16.32
N GLN A 323 1.60 14.36 -17.12
CA GLN A 323 0.46 13.59 -16.64
C GLN A 323 0.92 12.36 -15.87
N GLU A 324 1.93 11.68 -16.40
CA GLU A 324 2.58 10.58 -15.73
C GLU A 324 3.26 11.07 -14.45
N CYS A 325 4.24 11.97 -14.48
CA CYS A 325 5.08 12.19 -13.30
C CYS A 325 4.43 12.97 -12.14
N VAL A 326 3.41 13.82 -12.39
CA VAL A 326 2.91 14.80 -11.40
C VAL A 326 2.52 14.17 -10.05
N TRP A 327 1.78 13.07 -10.05
CA TRP A 327 1.32 12.45 -8.80
C TRP A 327 2.37 11.60 -8.10
N ILE A 328 3.41 11.11 -8.81
CA ILE A 328 4.61 10.61 -8.13
C ILE A 328 5.23 11.75 -7.34
N LEU A 329 5.48 12.88 -8.00
CA LEU A 329 6.18 14.01 -7.37
C LEU A 329 5.40 14.59 -6.20
N ASN A 330 4.08 14.77 -6.35
CA ASN A 330 3.22 15.29 -5.30
C ASN A 330 3.16 14.34 -4.09
N LEU A 331 3.05 13.02 -4.30
CA LEU A 331 3.06 12.05 -3.19
C LEU A 331 4.40 12.04 -2.47
N LEU A 332 5.52 11.97 -3.22
CA LEU A 332 6.86 12.02 -2.64
C LEU A 332 7.06 13.30 -1.81
N PHE A 333 6.61 14.45 -2.32
CA PHE A 333 6.71 15.73 -1.63
C PHE A 333 5.81 15.79 -0.39
N TYR A 334 4.58 15.29 -0.48
CA TYR A 334 3.66 15.20 0.65
C TYR A 334 4.24 14.37 1.80
N TYR A 335 4.78 13.18 1.49
CA TYR A 335 5.39 12.30 2.50
C TYR A 335 6.71 12.85 3.05
N LEU A 336 7.49 13.56 2.23
CA LEU A 336 8.67 14.29 2.68
C LEU A 336 8.29 15.30 3.77
N LEU A 337 7.25 16.12 3.53
CA LEU A 337 6.79 17.12 4.49
C LEU A 337 6.25 16.50 5.79
N GLN A 338 5.60 15.34 5.71
CA GLN A 338 5.14 14.60 6.89
C GLN A 338 6.24 13.83 7.62
N ARG A 339 7.49 13.86 7.14
CA ARG A 339 8.62 13.04 7.64
C ARG A 339 8.30 11.54 7.72
N GLN A 340 7.38 11.07 6.89
CA GLN A 340 7.09 9.65 6.80
C GLN A 340 8.09 9.02 5.86
N ARG A 341 8.81 8.01 6.37
CA ARG A 341 9.60 7.13 5.49
C ARG A 341 8.63 6.34 4.64
N ILE A 342 8.88 6.28 3.35
CA ILE A 342 8.04 5.56 2.40
C ILE A 342 8.83 4.42 1.75
N LEU A 343 8.14 3.32 1.47
CA LEU A 343 8.58 2.26 0.58
C LEU A 343 7.85 2.37 -0.77
#